data_AF-A0ABD7K4Q3-F1
#
_entry.id   AF-A0ABD7K4Q3-F1
#
_cell.length_a   1.000
_cell.length_b   1.000
_cell.length_c   1.000
_cell.angle_alpha   90.00
_cell.angle_beta   90.00
_cell.angle_gamma   90.00
#
_symmetry.space_group_name_H-M   'P 1'
#
loop_
_entity.id
_entity.type
_entity.pdbx_description
1 polymer ?
#
loop_
_entity_poly.entity_id
_entity_poly.type
_entity_poly.pdbx_seq_one_letter_code
_entity_poly.pdbx_strand_id
1 'polypeptide(L)'
;MSTRDADDRREYYRIEDTLALEFRPAGAVQDSQESEPGATLFSLLSDLHLMDYESQHLLRHISERDRTLANYLKVMNKRIDLLGQVMVQSLLKEIGEPRKVSLSEGGVSFRHDRALPVGQLLVLRMVLLPQGFGLELRARVIHAQPRDDEFEIGTEFEALSDAQRQLLARHILQKQAQQRRLARAGQGPLGEPGQPSST
;
A
#
# COMPACT_ATOMS: atom_id res chain seq x y z
N MET A 1 21.26 -21.69 5.95
CA MET A 1 20.82 -20.27 5.93
C MET A 1 21.39 -19.61 7.17
N SER A 2 22.22 -18.58 6.99
CA SER A 2 22.96 -17.96 8.08
C SER A 2 22.06 -17.01 8.86
N THR A 3 22.18 -17.00 10.18
CA THR A 3 21.40 -16.20 11.13
C THR A 3 21.48 -14.68 10.89
N ARG A 4 22.41 -14.21 10.04
CA ARG A 4 22.51 -12.80 9.59
C ARG A 4 21.37 -12.35 8.68
N ASP A 5 20.85 -13.21 7.80
CA ASP A 5 19.74 -12.83 6.90
C ASP A 5 18.43 -12.61 7.67
N ALA A 6 18.25 -13.27 8.81
CA ALA A 6 17.08 -13.09 9.67
C ALA A 6 17.12 -11.77 10.46
N ASP A 7 18.30 -11.19 10.65
CA ASP A 7 18.52 -9.96 11.42
C ASP A 7 18.39 -8.72 10.52
N ASP A 8 18.92 -8.76 9.29
CA ASP A 8 18.72 -7.72 8.25
C ASP A 8 17.22 -7.53 7.91
N ARG A 9 16.44 -8.62 7.95
CA ARG A 9 14.97 -8.60 7.73
C ARG A 9 14.18 -7.84 8.81
N ARG A 10 14.82 -7.43 9.90
CA ARG A 10 14.24 -6.60 10.97
C ARG A 10 14.53 -5.11 10.81
N GLU A 11 15.29 -4.71 9.78
CA GLU A 11 15.62 -3.30 9.54
C GLU A 11 14.49 -2.50 8.91
N TYR A 12 13.49 -3.16 8.31
CA TYR A 12 12.33 -2.46 7.75
C TYR A 12 11.27 -2.16 8.81
N TYR A 13 10.97 -0.88 8.96
CA TYR A 13 9.87 -0.40 9.78
C TYR A 13 8.53 -0.94 9.27
N ARG A 14 7.70 -1.48 10.18
CA ARG A 14 6.37 -2.04 9.89
C ARG A 14 5.27 -1.12 10.41
N ILE A 15 4.19 -0.99 9.65
CA ILE A 15 2.97 -0.32 10.06
C ILE A 15 1.80 -1.30 10.04
N GLU A 16 0.86 -1.11 10.96
CA GLU A 16 -0.48 -1.65 10.81
C GLU A 16 -1.30 -0.71 9.93
N ASP A 17 -1.94 -1.26 8.90
CA ASP A 17 -2.76 -0.51 7.95
C ASP A 17 -4.03 -1.28 7.55
N THR A 18 -4.97 -0.57 6.94
CA THR A 18 -6.15 -1.17 6.30
C THR A 18 -6.12 -0.80 4.82
N LEU A 19 -6.07 -1.82 3.95
CA LEU A 19 -6.04 -1.65 2.50
C LEU A 19 -6.90 -2.70 1.81
N ALA A 20 -7.36 -2.41 0.59
CA ALA A 20 -7.98 -3.45 -0.23
C ALA A 20 -6.88 -4.33 -0.82
N LEU A 21 -7.01 -5.65 -0.68
CA LEU A 21 -6.00 -6.62 -1.11
C LEU A 21 -6.68 -7.85 -1.69
N GLU A 22 -6.43 -8.06 -2.98
CA GLU A 22 -6.67 -9.31 -3.70
C GLU A 22 -5.31 -9.96 -3.96
N PHE A 23 -5.25 -11.30 -3.93
CA PHE A 23 -4.07 -12.03 -4.37
C PHE A 23 -4.44 -13.29 -5.13
N ARG A 24 -3.54 -13.71 -6.02
CA ARG A 24 -3.65 -14.97 -6.77
C ARG A 24 -2.30 -15.66 -6.89
N PRO A 25 -2.23 -17.00 -6.95
CA PRO A 25 -1.00 -17.70 -7.31
C PRO A 25 -0.50 -17.28 -8.71
N ALA A 26 0.80 -17.01 -8.82
CA ALA A 26 1.44 -16.75 -10.11
C ALA A 26 1.49 -18.05 -10.93
N GLY A 27 1.10 -18.01 -12.21
CA GLY A 27 1.08 -19.19 -13.09
C GLY A 27 -0.13 -20.12 -12.91
N ALA A 28 -1.16 -19.71 -12.16
CA ALA A 28 -2.46 -20.39 -12.24
C ALA A 28 -2.99 -20.32 -13.68
N VAL A 29 -3.68 -21.37 -14.15
CA VAL A 29 -4.14 -21.55 -15.56
C VAL A 29 -4.97 -20.36 -16.08
N GLN A 30 -5.53 -19.54 -15.19
CA GLN A 30 -6.13 -18.22 -15.47
C GLN A 30 -5.18 -17.15 -16.05
N ASP A 31 -3.85 -17.37 -16.11
CA ASP A 31 -2.94 -16.50 -16.87
C ASP A 31 -3.09 -16.69 -18.40
N SER A 32 -3.84 -17.70 -18.87
CA SER A 32 -3.77 -18.14 -20.28
C SER A 32 -5.01 -17.89 -21.14
N GLN A 33 -6.20 -17.69 -20.58
CA GLN A 33 -7.43 -17.52 -21.37
C GLN A 33 -8.39 -16.57 -20.65
N GLU A 34 -8.64 -15.43 -21.29
CA GLU A 34 -9.52 -14.33 -20.82
C GLU A 34 -9.01 -13.64 -19.54
N SER A 35 -8.18 -12.61 -19.71
CA SER A 35 -7.92 -11.65 -18.64
C SER A 35 -9.26 -11.08 -18.17
N GLU A 36 -9.72 -11.51 -17.00
CA GLU A 36 -10.87 -10.93 -16.30
C GLU A 36 -10.82 -9.40 -16.47
N PRO A 37 -11.89 -8.75 -16.96
CA PRO A 37 -11.88 -7.31 -17.25
C PRO A 37 -11.31 -6.46 -16.11
N GLY A 38 -11.60 -6.83 -14.85
CA GLY A 38 -11.06 -6.21 -13.64
C GLY A 38 -9.54 -6.29 -13.51
N ALA A 39 -8.93 -7.40 -13.92
CA ALA A 39 -7.47 -7.57 -13.92
C ALA A 39 -6.78 -6.56 -14.83
N THR A 40 -7.30 -6.41 -16.05
CA THR A 40 -6.78 -5.46 -17.04
C THR A 40 -6.94 -4.02 -16.56
N LEU A 41 -8.13 -3.68 -16.05
CA LEU A 41 -8.41 -2.36 -15.51
C LEU A 41 -7.52 -2.02 -14.31
N PHE A 42 -7.24 -2.99 -13.44
CA PHE A 42 -6.33 -2.77 -12.32
C PHE A 42 -4.89 -2.53 -12.75
N SER A 43 -4.39 -3.28 -13.73
CA SER A 43 -3.05 -3.04 -14.30
C SER A 43 -2.94 -1.61 -14.86
N LEU A 44 -3.94 -1.16 -15.63
CA LEU A 44 -3.97 0.19 -16.18
C LEU A 44 -4.03 1.26 -15.09
N LEU A 45 -4.78 1.02 -14.01
CA LEU A 45 -4.83 1.91 -12.85
C LEU A 45 -3.46 1.99 -12.15
N SER A 46 -2.80 0.85 -11.96
CA SER A 46 -1.46 0.78 -11.37
C SER A 46 -0.45 1.55 -12.23
N ASP A 47 -0.46 1.34 -13.55
CA ASP A 47 0.39 2.07 -14.49
C ASP A 47 0.13 3.57 -14.46
N LEU A 48 -1.15 3.97 -14.42
CA LEU A 48 -1.53 5.38 -14.33
C LEU A 48 -0.94 6.06 -13.08
N HIS A 49 -1.03 5.40 -11.92
CA HIS A 49 -0.49 5.95 -10.67
C HIS A 49 1.04 5.98 -10.64
N LEU A 50 1.69 4.99 -11.24
CA LEU A 50 3.15 5.00 -11.41
C LEU A 50 3.58 6.16 -12.31
N MET A 51 2.90 6.37 -13.44
CA MET A 51 3.17 7.49 -14.34
C MET A 51 2.90 8.85 -13.70
N ASP A 52 1.83 9.00 -12.90
CA ASP A 52 1.60 10.25 -12.16
C ASP A 52 2.76 10.53 -11.19
N TYR A 53 3.19 9.51 -10.44
CA TYR A 53 4.30 9.62 -9.51
C TYR A 53 5.59 10.05 -10.23
N GLU A 54 5.93 9.40 -11.34
CA GLU A 54 7.07 9.76 -12.17
C GLU A 54 6.94 11.18 -12.72
N SER A 55 5.74 11.63 -13.14
CA SER A 55 5.57 12.98 -13.69
C SER A 55 5.88 14.11 -12.70
N GLN A 56 5.81 13.85 -11.38
CA GLN A 56 5.96 14.88 -10.34
C GLN A 56 7.34 15.55 -10.35
N HIS A 57 8.41 14.85 -10.72
CA HIS A 57 9.74 15.48 -10.80
C HIS A 57 9.90 16.32 -12.07
N LEU A 58 9.34 15.88 -13.20
CA LEU A 58 9.31 16.64 -14.45
C LEU A 58 8.55 17.95 -14.27
N LEU A 59 7.39 17.91 -13.61
CA LEU A 59 6.59 19.10 -13.34
C LEU A 59 7.32 20.14 -12.49
N ARG A 60 8.15 19.69 -11.53
CA ARG A 60 9.00 20.58 -10.72
C ARG A 60 10.02 21.31 -11.60
N HIS A 61 10.72 20.60 -12.48
CA HIS A 61 11.67 21.22 -13.43
C HIS A 61 11.00 22.19 -14.39
N ILE A 62 9.78 21.88 -14.88
CA ILE A 62 9.03 22.82 -15.72
C ILE A 62 8.66 24.07 -14.93
N SER A 63 8.23 23.92 -13.66
CA SER A 63 7.84 25.06 -12.82
C SER A 63 8.99 26.03 -12.52
N GLU A 64 10.25 25.58 -12.56
CA GLU A 64 11.43 26.44 -12.42
C GLU A 64 11.64 27.34 -13.64
N ARG A 65 11.15 26.92 -14.82
CA ARG A 65 11.34 27.60 -16.10
C ARG A 65 10.12 28.40 -16.55
N ASP A 66 8.93 27.80 -16.44
CA ASP A 66 7.67 28.38 -16.87
C ASP A 66 6.54 27.98 -15.93
N ARG A 67 6.12 28.94 -15.11
CA ARG A 67 5.08 28.74 -14.11
C ARG A 67 3.68 28.58 -14.74
N THR A 68 3.43 29.22 -15.88
CA THR A 68 2.13 29.16 -16.56
C THR A 68 1.94 27.79 -17.19
N LEU A 69 2.95 27.29 -17.89
CA LEU A 69 2.95 25.95 -18.46
C LEU A 69 2.82 24.87 -17.36
N ALA A 70 3.59 25.00 -16.28
CA ALA A 70 3.49 24.09 -15.14
C ALA A 70 2.08 24.06 -14.53
N ASN A 71 1.44 25.22 -14.37
CA ASN A 71 0.07 25.29 -13.86
C ASN A 71 -0.93 24.61 -14.80
N TYR A 72 -0.79 24.80 -16.11
CA TYR A 72 -1.64 24.12 -17.09
C TYR A 72 -1.48 22.60 -17.02
N LEU A 73 -0.24 22.10 -17.00
CA LEU A 73 0.04 20.67 -16.88
C LEU A 73 -0.48 20.08 -15.57
N LYS A 74 -0.40 20.83 -14.46
CA LYS A 74 -0.99 20.42 -13.18
C LYS A 74 -2.51 20.25 -13.27
N VAL A 75 -3.20 21.11 -14.01
CA VAL A 75 -4.64 20.95 -14.27
C VAL A 75 -4.91 19.72 -15.13
N MET A 76 -4.06 19.44 -16.13
CA MET A 76 -4.17 18.23 -16.95
C MET A 76 -3.98 16.96 -16.12
N ASN A 77 -2.92 16.88 -15.29
CA ASN A 77 -2.74 15.75 -14.37
C ASN A 77 -3.95 15.56 -13.47
N LYS A 78 -4.47 16.65 -12.86
CA LYS A 78 -5.65 16.56 -11.99
C LYS A 78 -6.88 16.03 -12.72
N ARG A 79 -7.07 16.35 -14.01
CA ARG A 79 -8.19 15.79 -14.80
C ARG A 79 -8.03 14.29 -15.00
N ILE A 80 -6.81 13.82 -15.24
CA ILE A 80 -6.50 12.40 -15.38
C ILE A 80 -6.67 11.68 -14.03
N ASP A 81 -6.20 12.27 -12.93
CA ASP A 81 -6.38 11.73 -11.57
C ASP A 81 -7.85 11.53 -11.22
N LEU A 82 -8.72 12.47 -11.60
CA LEU A 82 -10.16 12.37 -11.39
C LEU A 82 -10.77 11.18 -12.16
N LEU A 83 -10.28 10.90 -13.38
CA LEU A 83 -10.69 9.70 -14.11
C LEU A 83 -10.18 8.43 -13.43
N GLY A 84 -8.93 8.46 -12.94
CA GLY A 84 -8.36 7.38 -12.12
C GLY A 84 -9.20 7.07 -10.89
N GLN A 85 -9.67 8.10 -10.17
CA GLN A 85 -10.54 7.93 -8.99
C GLN A 85 -11.86 7.22 -9.32
N VAL A 86 -12.45 7.49 -10.49
CA VAL A 86 -13.64 6.76 -10.96
C VAL A 86 -13.32 5.29 -11.17
N MET A 87 -12.15 4.97 -11.74
CA MET A 87 -11.71 3.58 -11.89
C MET A 87 -11.47 2.88 -10.55
N VAL A 88 -10.83 3.56 -9.59
CA VAL A 88 -10.61 3.04 -8.23
C VAL A 88 -11.94 2.66 -7.58
N GLN A 89 -12.97 3.50 -7.70
CA GLN A 89 -14.28 3.20 -7.11
C GLN A 89 -14.96 1.96 -7.72
N SER A 90 -14.79 1.74 -9.02
CA SER A 90 -15.28 0.53 -9.69
C SER A 90 -14.49 -0.70 -9.25
N LEU A 91 -13.16 -0.62 -9.24
CA LEU A 91 -12.26 -1.72 -8.90
C LEU A 91 -12.30 -2.10 -7.43
N LEU A 92 -12.51 -1.15 -6.51
CA LEU A 92 -12.66 -1.46 -5.08
C LEU A 92 -13.83 -2.41 -4.81
N LYS A 93 -14.88 -2.38 -5.64
CA LYS A 93 -16.00 -3.34 -5.53
C LYS A 93 -15.60 -4.75 -5.95
N GLU A 94 -14.60 -4.88 -6.82
CA GLU A 94 -14.13 -6.16 -7.37
C GLU A 94 -13.02 -6.78 -6.50
N ILE A 95 -12.07 -5.97 -6.01
CA ILE A 95 -10.95 -6.39 -5.14
C ILE A 95 -11.46 -6.87 -3.77
N GLY A 96 -12.64 -6.39 -3.36
CA GLY A 96 -13.29 -6.77 -2.12
C GLY A 96 -12.99 -5.82 -0.96
N GLU A 97 -13.47 -6.21 0.22
CA GLU A 97 -13.45 -5.35 1.41
C GLU A 97 -12.02 -5.05 1.90
N PRO A 98 -11.75 -3.82 2.37
CA PRO A 98 -10.48 -3.47 2.97
C PRO A 98 -10.17 -4.38 4.17
N ARG A 99 -8.95 -4.89 4.23
CA ARG A 99 -8.48 -5.80 5.28
C ARG A 99 -7.28 -5.23 6.02
N LYS A 100 -7.17 -5.63 7.29
CA LYS A 100 -6.03 -5.27 8.14
C LYS A 100 -4.79 -6.02 7.68
N VAL A 101 -3.69 -5.29 7.56
CA VAL A 101 -2.39 -5.82 7.15
C VAL A 101 -1.28 -5.23 7.99
N SER A 102 -0.17 -5.96 8.07
CA SER A 102 1.11 -5.41 8.50
C SER A 102 1.97 -5.16 7.26
N LEU A 103 2.32 -3.91 6.99
CA LEU A 103 3.02 -3.48 5.77
C LEU A 103 4.41 -2.93 6.09
N SER A 104 5.38 -3.29 5.25
CA SER A 104 6.74 -2.74 5.23
C SER A 104 7.18 -2.47 3.79
N GLU A 105 8.34 -1.85 3.61
CA GLU A 105 8.94 -1.69 2.29
C GLU A 105 9.33 -3.02 1.63
N GLY A 106 9.55 -4.07 2.44
CA GLY A 106 9.96 -5.39 1.96
C GLY A 106 8.82 -6.39 1.76
N GLY A 107 7.61 -6.12 2.26
CA GLY A 107 6.52 -7.09 2.17
C GLY A 107 5.28 -6.73 2.95
N VAL A 108 4.26 -7.57 2.81
CA VAL A 108 2.96 -7.44 3.48
C VAL A 108 2.57 -8.75 4.14
N SER A 109 2.03 -8.65 5.36
CA SER A 109 1.40 -9.75 6.07
C SER A 109 -0.09 -9.50 6.24
N PHE A 110 -0.90 -10.55 6.07
CA PHE A 110 -2.36 -10.48 6.15
C PHE A 110 -2.95 -11.80 6.66
N ARG A 111 -4.21 -11.77 7.13
CA ARG A 111 -4.93 -12.99 7.53
C ARG A 111 -5.63 -13.67 6.36
N HIS A 112 -5.65 -15.00 6.35
CA HIS A 112 -6.34 -15.80 5.35
C HIS A 112 -6.92 -17.08 5.97
N ASP A 113 -8.03 -17.59 5.43
CA ASP A 113 -8.73 -18.77 5.95
C ASP A 113 -7.91 -20.06 5.78
N ARG A 114 -6.90 -20.05 4.90
CA ARG A 114 -6.07 -21.22 4.58
C ARG A 114 -4.59 -20.88 4.60
N ALA A 115 -3.79 -21.89 4.94
CA ALA A 115 -2.34 -21.80 4.77
C ALA A 115 -2.00 -21.71 3.27
N LEU A 116 -1.06 -20.83 2.93
CA LEU A 116 -0.43 -20.80 1.62
C LEU A 116 0.95 -21.49 1.67
N PRO A 117 1.33 -22.29 0.66
CA PRO A 117 2.65 -22.90 0.61
C PRO A 117 3.79 -21.87 0.68
N VAL A 118 4.73 -22.09 1.60
CA VAL A 118 5.95 -21.28 1.66
C VAL A 118 6.74 -21.43 0.37
N GLY A 119 7.23 -20.32 -0.16
CA GLY A 119 7.91 -20.23 -1.45
C GLY A 119 6.96 -19.99 -2.63
N GLN A 120 5.64 -20.10 -2.45
CA GLN A 120 4.67 -19.80 -3.51
C GLN A 120 4.76 -18.33 -3.93
N LEU A 121 4.76 -18.11 -5.24
CA LEU A 121 4.66 -16.78 -5.82
C LEU A 121 3.21 -16.36 -5.95
N LEU A 122 2.94 -15.12 -5.55
CA LEU A 122 1.65 -14.47 -5.62
C LEU A 122 1.76 -13.21 -6.48
N VAL A 123 0.70 -12.92 -7.23
CA VAL A 123 0.42 -11.58 -7.74
C VAL A 123 -0.54 -10.94 -6.74
N LEU A 124 -0.14 -9.81 -6.18
CA LEU A 124 -0.88 -9.01 -5.22
C LEU A 124 -1.44 -7.77 -5.92
N ARG A 125 -2.72 -7.49 -5.71
CA ARG A 125 -3.35 -6.23 -6.11
C ARG A 125 -3.78 -5.49 -4.86
N MET A 126 -3.17 -4.33 -4.65
CA MET A 126 -3.33 -3.55 -3.44
C MET A 126 -3.86 -2.17 -3.77
N VAL A 127 -4.85 -1.69 -3.02
CA VAL A 127 -5.26 -0.27 -3.05
C VAL A 127 -4.91 0.38 -1.73
N LEU A 128 -3.92 1.29 -1.74
CA LEU A 128 -3.46 2.01 -0.57
C LEU A 128 -4.42 3.15 -0.22
N LEU A 129 -5.03 3.08 0.98
CA LEU A 129 -6.04 4.03 1.45
C LEU A 129 -5.43 5.09 2.39
N PRO A 130 -5.96 6.33 2.42
CA PRO A 130 -7.18 6.80 1.74
C PRO A 130 -6.96 7.34 0.31
N GLN A 131 -5.72 7.43 -0.18
CA GLN A 131 -5.42 8.06 -1.46
C GLN A 131 -5.93 7.27 -2.67
N GLY A 132 -6.16 5.96 -2.49
CA GLY A 132 -6.69 5.09 -3.54
C GLY A 132 -5.63 4.62 -4.53
N PHE A 133 -4.34 4.62 -4.15
CA PHE A 133 -3.27 4.19 -5.05
C PHE A 133 -3.32 2.67 -5.28
N GLY A 134 -3.67 2.27 -6.51
CA GLY A 134 -3.55 0.90 -6.98
C GLY A 134 -2.10 0.50 -7.25
N LEU A 135 -1.69 -0.68 -6.77
CA LEU A 135 -0.39 -1.30 -7.02
C LEU A 135 -0.56 -2.78 -7.33
N GLU A 136 -0.03 -3.22 -8.48
CA GLU A 136 0.14 -4.65 -8.78
C GLU A 136 1.60 -5.06 -8.52
N LEU A 137 1.79 -5.99 -7.58
CA LEU A 137 3.11 -6.41 -7.09
C LEU A 137 3.23 -7.93 -7.16
N ARG A 138 4.45 -8.43 -7.39
CA ARG A 138 4.78 -9.83 -7.14
C ARG A 138 5.30 -9.99 -5.72
N ALA A 139 4.91 -11.08 -5.06
CA ALA A 139 5.41 -11.40 -3.72
C ALA A 139 5.55 -12.90 -3.52
N ARG A 140 6.51 -13.30 -2.69
CA ARG A 140 6.73 -14.69 -2.29
C ARG A 140 6.22 -14.92 -0.88
N VAL A 141 5.48 -16.00 -0.67
CA VAL A 141 5.09 -16.45 0.67
C VAL A 141 6.34 -16.88 1.44
N ILE A 142 6.64 -16.21 2.55
CA ILE A 142 7.80 -16.52 3.41
C ILE A 142 7.41 -17.30 4.67
N HIS A 143 6.16 -17.17 5.12
CA HIS A 143 5.58 -18.00 6.19
C HIS A 143 4.05 -18.01 6.10
N ALA A 144 3.45 -19.09 6.63
CA ALA A 144 2.02 -19.21 6.87
C ALA A 144 1.84 -19.86 8.25
N GLN A 145 1.50 -19.05 9.27
CA GLN A 145 1.42 -19.51 10.66
C GLN A 145 -0.03 -19.50 11.15
N PRO A 146 -0.51 -20.54 11.85
CA PRO A 146 -1.84 -20.52 12.45
C PRO A 146 -1.99 -19.35 13.44
N ARG A 147 -3.10 -18.62 13.36
CA ARG A 147 -3.42 -17.50 14.23
C ARG A 147 -4.94 -17.40 14.40
N ASP A 148 -5.41 -17.71 15.60
CA ASP A 148 -6.84 -17.89 15.88
C ASP A 148 -7.43 -19.01 14.98
N ASP A 149 -8.56 -18.76 14.31
CA ASP A 149 -9.19 -19.67 13.34
C ASP A 149 -8.68 -19.46 11.89
N GLU A 150 -7.66 -18.62 11.70
CA GLU A 150 -7.09 -18.24 10.41
C GLU A 150 -5.57 -18.52 10.36
N PHE A 151 -4.94 -18.15 9.26
CA PHE A 151 -3.49 -18.14 9.08
C PHE A 151 -2.99 -16.72 8.88
N GLU A 152 -1.91 -16.36 9.57
CA GLU A 152 -1.10 -15.21 9.22
C GLU A 152 -0.16 -15.58 8.08
N ILE A 153 -0.42 -14.99 6.92
CA ILE A 153 0.39 -15.14 5.72
C ILE A 153 1.35 -13.97 5.66
N GLY A 154 2.65 -14.25 5.72
CA GLY A 154 3.69 -13.27 5.48
C GLY A 154 4.26 -13.41 4.08
N THR A 155 4.35 -12.30 3.38
CA THR A 155 4.90 -12.24 2.02
C THR A 155 6.05 -11.25 1.94
N GLU A 156 6.98 -11.50 1.03
CA GLU A 156 8.10 -10.62 0.68
C GLU A 156 7.95 -10.19 -0.78
N PHE A 157 8.03 -8.89 -1.06
CA PHE A 157 7.89 -8.36 -2.41
C PHE A 157 9.07 -8.77 -3.29
N GLU A 158 8.80 -9.08 -4.55
CA GLU A 158 9.83 -9.44 -5.53
C GLU A 158 9.95 -8.39 -6.62
N ALA A 159 11.20 -8.07 -6.96
CA ALA A 159 11.56 -7.24 -8.12
C ALA A 159 10.79 -5.90 -8.22
N LEU A 160 10.57 -5.23 -7.08
CA LEU A 160 9.96 -3.89 -7.06
C LEU A 160 10.78 -2.91 -7.89
N SER A 161 10.11 -2.16 -8.77
CA SER A 161 10.69 -1.00 -9.45
C SER A 161 10.98 0.14 -8.47
N ASP A 162 11.86 1.07 -8.85
CA ASP A 162 12.17 2.24 -8.01
C ASP A 162 10.92 3.07 -7.70
N ALA A 163 10.04 3.26 -8.68
CA ALA A 163 8.77 3.95 -8.50
C ALA A 163 7.85 3.24 -7.48
N GLN A 164 7.73 1.91 -7.58
CA GLN A 164 6.94 1.11 -6.62
C GLN A 164 7.52 1.19 -5.21
N ARG A 165 8.85 1.06 -5.05
CA ARG A 165 9.55 1.20 -3.76
C ARG A 165 9.30 2.56 -3.14
N GLN A 166 9.45 3.63 -3.91
CA GLN A 166 9.28 4.98 -3.41
C GLN A 166 7.82 5.29 -3.04
N LEU A 167 6.85 4.76 -3.80
CA LEU A 167 5.42 4.88 -3.46
C LEU A 167 5.10 4.18 -2.14
N LEU A 168 5.57 2.94 -1.95
CA LEU A 168 5.39 2.20 -0.70
C LEU A 168 6.03 2.91 0.48
N ALA A 169 7.30 3.33 0.36
CA ALA A 169 8.02 4.05 1.40
C ALA A 169 7.30 5.35 1.78
N ARG A 170 6.85 6.14 0.79
CA ARG A 170 6.08 7.37 1.02
C ARG A 170 4.79 7.10 1.77
N HIS A 171 4.03 6.07 1.37
CA HIS A 171 2.79 5.70 2.05
C HIS A 171 3.04 5.31 3.51
N ILE A 172 4.05 4.46 3.75
CA ILE A 172 4.43 4.01 5.09
C ILE A 172 4.80 5.19 5.98
N LEU A 173 5.63 6.11 5.49
CA LEU A 173 6.03 7.32 6.22
C LEU A 173 4.83 8.23 6.53
N GLN A 174 3.89 8.40 5.59
CA GLN A 174 2.68 9.19 5.81
C GLN A 174 1.80 8.59 6.90
N LYS A 175 1.56 7.27 6.86
CA LYS A 175 0.80 6.54 7.89
C LYS A 175 1.47 6.62 9.25
N GLN A 176 2.79 6.46 9.30
CA GLN A 176 3.56 6.61 10.54
C GLN A 176 3.39 8.01 11.14
N ALA A 177 3.53 9.06 10.32
CA ALA A 177 3.34 10.43 10.77
C ALA A 177 1.92 10.67 11.29
N GLN A 178 0.90 10.10 10.64
CA GLN A 178 -0.50 10.17 11.08
C GLN A 178 -0.70 9.47 12.44
N GLN A 179 -0.20 8.25 12.61
CA GLN A 179 -0.31 7.49 13.86
C GLN A 179 0.35 8.24 15.02
N ARG A 180 1.55 8.80 14.80
CA ARG A 180 2.26 9.62 15.81
C ARG A 180 1.46 10.85 16.22
N ARG A 181 0.78 11.52 15.28
CA ARG A 181 -0.09 12.67 15.58
C ARG A 181 -1.29 12.28 16.43
N LEU A 182 -1.95 11.17 16.09
CA LEU A 182 -3.11 10.67 16.84
C LEU A 182 -2.72 10.24 18.26
N ALA A 183 -1.60 9.55 18.43
CA ALA A 183 -1.09 9.16 19.74
C ALA A 183 -0.84 10.36 20.66
N ARG A 184 -0.28 11.45 20.12
CA ARG A 184 -0.06 12.70 20.87
C ARG A 184 -1.37 13.43 21.20
N ALA A 185 -2.34 13.41 20.30
CA ALA A 185 -3.65 14.05 20.53
C ALA A 185 -4.49 13.30 21.58
N GLY A 186 -4.35 11.97 21.68
CA GLY A 186 -4.99 11.15 22.71
C GLY A 186 -4.38 11.27 24.11
N GLN A 187 -3.22 11.93 24.25
CA GLN A 187 -2.52 12.17 25.52
C GLN A 187 -2.67 13.63 26.02
N GLY A 188 -3.81 14.29 25.72
CA GLY A 188 -4.13 15.62 26.27
C GLY A 188 -4.08 15.64 27.81
N PRO A 189 -3.73 16.78 28.44
CA PRO A 189 -3.21 16.82 29.80
C PRO A 189 -4.23 16.29 30.81
N LEU A 190 -3.81 15.32 31.64
CA LEU A 190 -4.56 14.96 32.84
C LEU A 190 -4.76 16.23 33.66
N GLY A 191 -6.02 16.62 33.86
CA GLY A 191 -6.39 17.75 34.69
C GLY A 191 -5.77 17.62 36.07
N GLU A 192 -5.18 18.71 36.54
CA GLU A 192 -4.61 18.85 37.88
C GLU A 192 -5.65 18.39 38.94
N PRO A 193 -5.24 17.60 39.95
CA PRO A 193 -6.13 17.29 41.06
C PRO A 193 -6.46 18.59 41.81
N GLY A 194 -7.74 18.96 41.78
CA GLY A 194 -8.27 20.11 42.51
C GLY A 194 -7.88 20.07 43.99
N GLN A 195 -7.34 21.19 44.48
CA GLN A 195 -7.07 21.42 45.89
C GLN A 195 -8.36 21.28 46.71
N PRO A 196 -8.31 20.70 47.92
CA PRO A 196 -9.48 20.61 48.78
C PRO A 196 -9.83 21.99 49.35
N SER A 197 -11.08 22.42 49.12
CA SER A 197 -11.67 23.60 49.75
C SER A 197 -11.84 23.36 51.25
N SER A 198 -11.21 24.21 52.05
CA SER A 198 -11.43 24.31 53.49
C SER A 198 -12.89 24.65 53.80
N THR A 199 -13.53 23.90 54.68
CA THR A 199 -14.61 24.38 55.55
C THR A 199 -14.61 23.58 56.84
#